data_AF-A0A7X3GLY4-F1
#
_entry.id   AF-A0A7X3GLY4-F1
#
_cell.length_a   1.000
_cell.length_b   1.000
_cell.length_c   1.000
_cell.angle_alpha   90.00
_cell.angle_beta   90.00
_cell.angle_gamma   90.00
#
_symmetry.space_group_name_H-M   'P 1'
#
loop_
_entity.id
_entity.type
_entity.pdbx_description
1 polymer ?
#
loop_
_entity_poly.entity_id
_entity_poly.type
_entity_poly.pdbx_seq_one_letter_code
_entity_poly.pdbx_strand_id
1 'polypeptide(L)'
;MKERVIVLLLTYAIVLLPDIRACRKAALRDKTIYYAFVALSVYYSIDYLTIRELPDMHTAVDHLLTGPARQIVNYLKVKPA
;
A
#
# COMPACT_ATOMS: atom_id res chain seq x y z
N MET A 1 3.16 11.62 -10.79
CA MET A 1 2.42 10.50 -11.44
C MET A 1 3.39 9.40 -11.87
N LYS A 2 4.32 9.67 -12.80
CA LYS A 2 5.31 8.68 -13.28
C LYS A 2 6.16 8.08 -12.15
N GLU A 3 6.63 8.89 -11.21
CA GLU A 3 7.44 8.42 -10.08
C GLU A 3 6.69 7.44 -9.18
N ARG A 4 5.39 7.68 -8.90
CA ARG A 4 4.57 6.80 -8.06
C ARG A 4 4.36 5.43 -8.71
N VAL A 5 4.18 5.39 -10.03
CA VAL A 5 4.08 4.15 -10.80
C VAL A 5 5.43 3.41 -10.84
N ILE A 6 6.54 4.12 -10.98
CA ILE A 6 7.88 3.52 -10.94
C ILE A 6 8.16 2.90 -9.56
N VAL A 7 7.85 3.61 -8.48
CA VAL A 7 7.99 3.08 -7.11
C VAL A 7 7.12 1.83 -6.93
N LEU A 8 5.87 1.86 -7.39
CA LEU A 8 4.98 0.70 -7.33
C LEU A 8 5.56 -0.52 -8.07
N LEU A 9 6.08 -0.33 -9.28
CA LEU A 9 6.72 -1.40 -10.06
C LEU A 9 7.96 -1.96 -9.37
N LEU A 10 8.78 -1.09 -8.76
CA LEU A 10 9.93 -1.52 -7.96
C LEU A 10 9.52 -2.33 -6.73
N THR A 11 8.46 -1.91 -6.04
CA THR A 11 7.92 -2.65 -4.88
C THR A 11 7.44 -4.05 -5.30
N TYR A 12 6.67 -4.15 -6.39
CA TYR A 12 6.26 -5.46 -6.93
C TYR A 12 7.48 -6.31 -7.31
N ALA A 13 8.48 -5.75 -7.97
CA ALA A 13 9.69 -6.49 -8.36
C ALA A 13 10.43 -7.07 -7.13
N ILE A 14 10.55 -6.30 -6.05
CA ILE A 14 11.19 -6.73 -4.81
C ILE A 14 10.38 -7.82 -4.10
N VAL A 15 9.06 -7.68 -4.05
CA VAL A 15 8.16 -8.64 -3.38
C VAL A 15 8.06 -9.96 -4.15
N LEU A 16 8.08 -9.91 -5.48
CA LEU A 16 7.96 -11.10 -6.33
C LEU A 16 9.28 -11.91 -6.43
N LEU A 17 10.43 -11.29 -6.18
CA LEU A 17 11.75 -11.93 -6.20
C LEU A 17 11.84 -13.26 -5.40
N PRO A 18 11.42 -13.32 -4.12
CA PRO A 18 11.40 -14.56 -3.36
C PRO A 18 10.38 -15.58 -3.90
N ASP A 19 9.22 -15.11 -4.37
CA ASP A 19 8.13 -15.96 -4.86
C ASP A 19 8.46 -16.68 -6.17
N ILE A 20 9.34 -16.12 -7.00
CA ILE A 20 9.80 -16.77 -8.25
C ILE A 20 10.37 -18.17 -7.97
N ARG A 21 11.10 -18.36 -6.86
CA ARG A 21 11.68 -19.65 -6.50
C ARG A 21 10.61 -20.65 -6.06
N ALA A 22 9.62 -20.20 -5.31
CA ALA A 22 8.48 -21.01 -4.88
C ALA A 22 7.61 -21.41 -6.08
N CYS A 23 7.34 -20.46 -6.98
CA CYS A 23 6.57 -20.67 -8.19
C CYS A 23 7.21 -21.72 -9.10
N ARG A 24 8.54 -21.80 -9.23
CA ARG A 24 9.18 -22.79 -10.14
C ARG A 24 8.71 -24.23 -9.93
N LYS A 25 8.50 -24.66 -8.68
CA LYS A 25 8.09 -26.02 -8.31
C LYS A 25 6.56 -26.23 -8.30
N ALA A 26 5.77 -25.16 -8.45
CA ALA A 26 4.32 -25.23 -8.43
C ALA A 26 3.72 -25.79 -9.73
N ALA A 27 2.51 -26.35 -9.61
CA ALA A 27 1.73 -26.82 -10.74
C ALA A 27 1.39 -25.66 -11.69
N LEU A 28 1.23 -25.99 -12.98
CA LEU A 28 1.00 -24.99 -14.04
C LEU A 28 -0.29 -24.18 -13.81
N ARG A 29 -1.31 -24.81 -13.21
CA ARG A 29 -2.56 -24.18 -12.81
C ARG A 29 -2.35 -23.13 -11.70
N ASP A 30 -1.57 -23.48 -10.69
CA ASP A 30 -1.36 -22.59 -9.55
C ASP A 30 -0.48 -21.38 -9.95
N LYS A 31 0.49 -21.60 -10.85
CA LYS A 31 1.25 -20.52 -11.50
C LYS A 31 0.36 -19.54 -12.24
N THR A 32 -0.56 -20.03 -13.07
CA THR A 32 -1.43 -19.18 -13.88
C THR A 32 -2.40 -18.37 -13.02
N ILE A 33 -2.98 -18.99 -11.98
CA ILE A 33 -3.82 -18.28 -11.01
C ILE A 33 -3.01 -17.20 -10.28
N TYR A 34 -1.81 -17.53 -9.78
CA TYR A 34 -0.94 -16.58 -9.09
C TYR A 34 -0.59 -15.37 -9.99
N TYR A 35 -0.13 -15.60 -11.22
CA TYR A 35 0.20 -14.51 -12.13
C TYR A 35 -1.02 -13.68 -12.53
N ALA A 36 -2.21 -14.29 -12.65
CA ALA A 36 -3.44 -13.56 -12.92
C ALA A 36 -3.80 -12.62 -11.75
N PHE A 37 -3.67 -13.08 -10.50
CA PHE A 37 -3.86 -12.23 -9.32
C PHE A 37 -2.85 -11.10 -9.24
N VAL A 38 -1.57 -11.39 -9.49
CA VAL A 38 -0.52 -10.36 -9.53
C VAL A 38 -0.82 -9.31 -10.60
N ALA A 39 -1.22 -9.73 -11.82
CA ALA A 39 -1.57 -8.82 -12.90
C ALA A 39 -2.78 -7.93 -12.55
N LEU A 40 -3.84 -8.51 -11.99
CA LEU A 40 -5.01 -7.76 -11.52
C LEU A 40 -4.64 -6.76 -10.43
N SER A 41 -3.81 -7.17 -9.48
CA SER A 41 -3.36 -6.34 -8.37
C SER A 41 -2.53 -5.14 -8.85
N VAL A 42 -1.64 -5.35 -9.82
CA VAL A 42 -0.89 -4.26 -10.48
C VAL A 42 -1.84 -3.33 -11.24
N TYR A 43 -2.80 -3.87 -12.01
CA TYR A 43 -3.79 -3.08 -12.74
C TYR A 43 -4.59 -2.17 -11.80
N TYR A 44 -5.16 -2.73 -10.72
CA TYR A 44 -5.92 -1.96 -9.74
C TYR A 44 -5.06 -0.95 -8.98
N SER A 45 -3.80 -1.29 -8.69
CA SER A 45 -2.88 -0.35 -8.04
C SER A 45 -2.56 0.85 -8.93
N ILE A 46 -2.40 0.63 -10.24
CA ILE A 46 -2.19 1.71 -11.22
C ILE A 46 -3.47 2.53 -11.38
N ASP A 47 -4.63 1.86 -11.54
CA ASP A 47 -5.94 2.49 -11.66
C ASP A 47 -6.21 3.41 -10.45
N TYR A 48 -6.01 2.89 -9.25
CA TYR A 48 -6.09 3.63 -7.99
C TYR A 48 -5.15 4.84 -7.96
N LEU A 49 -3.89 4.68 -8.39
CA LEU A 49 -2.94 5.81 -8.45
C LEU A 49 -3.29 6.84 -9.53
N THR A 50 -4.05 6.46 -10.55
CA THR A 50 -4.46 7.35 -11.65
C THR A 50 -5.79 8.05 -11.41
N ILE A 51 -6.65 7.53 -10.52
CA ILE A 51 -7.87 8.21 -10.10
C ILE A 51 -7.47 9.44 -9.28
N ARG A 52 -7.68 10.60 -9.90
CA ARG A 52 -7.12 11.92 -9.56
C ARG A 52 -7.62 12.53 -8.24
N GLU A 53 -8.45 11.81 -7.48
CA GLU A 53 -9.23 12.35 -6.36
C GLU A 53 -9.01 11.62 -5.02
N LEU A 54 -7.94 10.83 -4.89
CA LEU A 54 -7.62 10.31 -3.57
C LEU A 54 -7.24 11.44 -2.63
N PRO A 55 -7.91 11.61 -1.47
CA PRO A 55 -7.48 12.55 -0.47
C PRO A 55 -6.02 12.22 -0.14
N ASP A 56 -5.18 13.24 -0.09
CA ASP A 56 -3.75 13.09 0.08
C ASP A 56 -3.50 12.14 1.26
N MET A 57 -2.55 11.20 1.12
CA MET A 57 -2.27 10.22 2.17
C MET A 57 -1.96 10.94 3.50
N HIS A 58 -1.41 12.15 3.38
CA HIS A 58 -1.20 13.05 4.50
C HIS A 58 -2.51 13.47 5.18
N THR A 59 -3.57 13.78 4.42
CA THR A 59 -4.91 14.08 4.93
C THR A 59 -5.56 12.87 5.58
N ALA A 60 -5.38 11.67 5.03
CA ALA A 60 -5.91 10.43 5.63
C ALA A 60 -5.21 10.11 6.97
N VAL A 61 -3.89 10.24 7.00
CA VAL A 61 -3.08 10.04 8.22
C VAL A 61 -3.37 11.12 9.25
N ASP A 62 -3.49 12.38 8.84
CA ASP A 62 -3.92 13.47 9.72
C ASP A 62 -5.30 13.19 10.29
N HIS A 63 -6.28 12.76 9.49
CA HIS A 63 -7.60 12.44 10.03
C HIS A 63 -7.57 11.30 11.05
N LEU A 64 -6.77 10.27 10.80
CA LEU A 64 -6.67 9.10 11.68
C LEU A 64 -5.91 9.40 12.97
N LEU A 65 -4.86 10.22 12.90
CA LEU A 65 -3.93 10.46 14.01
C LEU A 65 -4.22 11.76 14.77
N THR A 66 -4.90 12.74 14.18
CA THR A 66 -5.23 14.02 14.83
C THR A 66 -6.22 13.83 15.99
N GLY A 67 -7.18 12.92 15.86
CA GLY A 67 -8.11 12.56 16.93
C GLY A 67 -7.38 12.03 18.18
N PRO A 68 -6.59 10.95 18.05
CA PRO A 68 -5.75 10.43 19.13
C PRO A 68 -4.75 11.46 19.66
N ALA A 69 -4.10 12.22 18.78
CA ALA A 69 -3.11 13.22 19.17
C ALA A 69 -3.73 14.34 20.03
N ARG A 70 -4.96 14.81 19.71
CA ARG A 70 -5.67 15.78 20.54
C ARG A 70 -6.05 15.22 21.90
N GLN A 71 -6.41 13.93 21.97
CA GLN A 71 -6.71 13.28 23.25
C GLN A 71 -5.46 13.20 24.14
N ILE A 72 -4.30 12.84 23.57
CA ILE A 72 -3.02 12.82 24.29
C ILE A 72 -2.62 14.22 24.76
N VAL A 73 -2.72 15.24 23.90
CA VAL A 73 -2.41 16.63 24.28
C VAL A 73 -3.35 17.14 25.38
N ASN A 74 -4.64 16.82 25.31
CA ASN A 74 -5.59 17.19 26.36
C ASN A 74 -5.31 16.45 27.67
N TYR A 75 -4.94 15.17 27.61
CA TYR A 75 -4.54 14.40 28.79
C TYR A 75 -3.27 14.98 29.44
N LEU A 76 -2.28 15.38 28.64
CA LEU A 76 -1.02 15.96 29.12
C LEU A 76 -1.15 17.42 29.59
N LYS A 77 -2.10 18.20 29.06
CA LYS A 77 -2.36 19.58 29.51
C LYS A 77 -3.08 19.65 30.86
N VAL A 78 -3.75 18.58 31.28
CA VAL A 78 -4.42 18.50 32.60
C VAL A 78 -3.42 18.00 33.65
N LYS A 79 -2.40 18.82 33.95
CA LYS A 79 -1.81 18.98 35.30
C LYS A 79 -0.67 20.01 35.31
N PRO A 80 -0.96 21.28 35.64
CA PRO A 80 -0.26 21.98 36.70
C PRO A 80 -0.94 21.63 38.02
N ALA A 81 -0.17 21.13 38.98
CA ALA A 81 -0.57 21.08 40.40
C ALA A 81 -0.50 22.49 41.00
#